data_AF-A0A948WUD0-F1
#
_entry.id   AF-A0A948WUD0-F1
#
_cell.length_a   1.000
_cell.length_b   1.000
_cell.length_c   1.000
_cell.angle_alpha   90.00
_cell.angle_beta   90.00
_cell.angle_gamma   90.00
#
_symmetry.space_group_name_H-M   'P 1'
#
loop_
_entity.id
_entity.type
_entity.pdbx_description
1 polymer ?
#
loop_
_entity_poly.entity_id
_entity_poly.type
_entity_poly.pdbx_seq_one_letter_code
_entity_poly.pdbx_strand_id
1 'polypeptide(L)'
;MSGDIWNPWHGCRKYSEGCDHCYMYYPDSERGKSGGDIYKVKTNFNLPLKKDRDGNFKIKSGESLRVCMTSDFFLEEADAWRDEVWHMIRLRPDVHFWLLTKRAHHIRECLPSNWRDGWDNVSINVTTENQRRVEERLPILLDIPAKHKGVMIAPFIGEVNLDVYLASGQLETVFADGEKYGSTRPLHYEWVKRVYEQCKKHDVPFSFFGTGNVFIKDGTEYHICKAYQHV
;
A
#
# COMPACT_ATOMS: atom_id res chain seq x y z
N MET A 1 6.62 16.99 -8.23
CA MET A 1 6.28 16.12 -7.07
C MET A 1 5.02 15.40 -7.48
N SER A 2 5.03 14.07 -7.51
CA SER A 2 3.82 13.29 -7.84
C SER A 2 2.71 13.76 -6.89
N GLY A 3 1.63 14.32 -7.47
CA GLY A 3 0.62 15.06 -6.72
C GLY A 3 -0.27 14.20 -5.83
N ASP A 4 -0.01 12.89 -5.78
CA ASP A 4 -0.87 11.84 -5.28
C ASP A 4 -0.28 11.08 -4.09
N ILE A 5 0.86 11.52 -3.53
CA ILE A 5 1.51 10.85 -2.39
C ILE A 5 1.59 11.77 -1.19
N TRP A 6 1.16 11.25 -0.03
CA TRP A 6 1.35 11.90 1.26
C TRP A 6 2.10 10.99 2.23
N ASN A 7 3.32 11.40 2.59
CA ASN A 7 4.14 10.74 3.61
C ASN A 7 4.20 11.64 4.86
N PRO A 8 3.34 11.43 5.87
CA PRO A 8 3.40 12.19 7.13
C PRO A 8 4.62 11.81 7.98
N TRP A 9 5.09 10.58 7.86
CA TRP A 9 6.34 10.09 8.43
C TRP A 9 7.08 9.24 7.40
N HIS A 10 8.33 8.93 7.72
CA HIS A 10 9.23 8.16 6.88
C HIS A 10 9.96 7.12 7.74
N GLY A 11 10.44 6.06 7.10
CA GLY A 11 11.12 4.94 7.74
C GLY A 11 10.16 3.87 8.22
N CYS A 12 10.65 2.64 8.42
CA CYS A 12 9.81 1.50 8.81
C CYS A 12 10.60 0.45 9.60
N ARG A 13 9.90 -0.57 10.11
CA ARG A 13 10.48 -1.85 10.53
C ARG A 13 10.15 -2.90 9.48
N LYS A 14 11.13 -3.71 9.06
CA LYS A 14 10.85 -4.87 8.21
C LYS A 14 9.92 -5.82 8.97
N TYR A 15 8.89 -6.34 8.30
CA TYR A 15 7.81 -7.11 8.95
C TYR A 15 7.63 -8.52 8.36
N SER A 16 7.70 -8.65 7.04
CA SER A 16 7.55 -9.92 6.33
C SER A 16 8.65 -10.11 5.30
N GLU A 17 8.66 -11.29 4.69
CA GLU A 17 9.59 -11.70 3.63
C GLU A 17 9.58 -10.71 2.47
N GLY A 18 8.44 -10.06 2.19
CA GLY A 18 8.33 -8.99 1.20
C GLY A 18 9.12 -7.72 1.53
N CYS A 19 9.71 -7.60 2.72
CA CYS A 19 10.54 -6.46 3.13
C CYS A 19 12.05 -6.70 2.94
N ASP A 20 12.46 -7.91 2.56
CA ASP A 20 13.88 -8.26 2.41
C ASP A 20 14.59 -7.32 1.43
N HIS A 21 13.95 -7.02 0.29
CA HIS A 21 14.44 -6.07 -0.73
C HIS A 21 13.52 -4.84 -0.86
N CYS A 22 13.03 -4.33 0.28
CA CYS A 22 12.08 -3.22 0.30
C CYS A 22 12.57 -2.02 -0.53
N TYR A 23 11.74 -1.60 -1.49
CA TYR A 23 12.07 -0.52 -2.42
C TYR A 23 12.38 0.82 -1.74
N MET A 24 11.83 1.08 -0.56
CA MET A 24 12.08 2.31 0.21
C MET A 24 13.49 2.32 0.81
N TYR A 25 13.99 1.18 1.29
CA TYR A 25 15.32 1.08 1.92
C TYR A 25 16.45 1.29 0.90
N TYR A 26 16.22 0.92 -0.36
CA TYR A 26 17.23 1.03 -1.41
C TYR A 26 17.70 2.48 -1.65
N PRO A 27 16.84 3.47 -2.00
CA PRO A 27 17.27 4.84 -2.23
C PRO A 27 17.76 5.54 -0.96
N ASP A 28 17.31 5.13 0.24
CA ASP A 28 17.86 5.64 1.49
C ASP A 28 19.30 5.17 1.69
N SER A 29 19.58 3.88 1.40
CA SER A 29 20.94 3.35 1.45
C SER A 29 21.86 4.03 0.43
N GLU A 30 21.38 4.34 -0.78
CA GLU A 30 22.15 5.11 -1.79
C GLU A 30 22.51 6.52 -1.28
N ARG A 31 21.76 7.05 -0.32
CA ARG A 31 22.00 8.36 0.32
C ARG A 31 22.74 8.24 1.66
N GLY A 32 23.22 7.05 2.02
CA GLY A 32 23.89 6.81 3.30
C GLY A 32 22.96 6.88 4.52
N LYS A 33 21.65 6.68 4.34
CA LYS A 33 20.65 6.65 5.41
C LYS A 33 20.12 5.24 5.61
N SER A 34 19.55 4.98 6.78
CA SER A 34 18.82 3.74 7.04
C SER A 34 17.33 3.96 6.82
N GLY A 35 16.68 3.10 6.03
CA GLY A 35 15.20 3.04 5.97
C GLY A 35 14.57 2.64 7.32
N GLY A 36 15.38 2.23 8.29
CA GLY A 36 14.98 2.03 9.70
C GLY A 36 14.97 3.31 10.52
N ASP A 37 15.43 4.45 10.00
CA ASP A 37 15.38 5.72 10.70
C ASP A 37 13.95 6.27 10.61
N ILE A 38 13.15 6.06 11.66
CA ILE A 38 11.74 6.45 11.69
C ILE A 38 11.61 7.87 12.25
N TYR A 39 10.97 8.76 11.49
CA TYR A 39 10.75 10.15 11.92
C TYR A 39 9.52 10.81 11.28
N LYS A 40 8.93 11.78 12.00
CA LYS A 40 7.88 12.68 11.51
C LYS A 40 8.43 13.60 10.42
N VAL A 41 7.81 13.62 9.24
CA VAL A 41 8.25 14.44 8.11
C VAL A 41 7.70 15.86 8.26
N LYS A 42 8.47 16.75 8.88
CA LYS A 42 8.04 18.13 9.21
C LYS A 42 7.43 18.90 8.04
N THR A 43 8.03 18.80 6.85
CA THR A 43 7.60 19.57 5.69
C THR A 43 6.35 19.01 5.05
N ASN A 44 6.03 17.74 5.16
CA ASN A 44 4.90 17.11 4.47
C ASN A 44 3.82 16.60 5.43
N PHE A 45 4.05 16.69 6.73
CA PHE A 45 3.14 16.19 7.76
C PHE A 45 1.72 16.70 7.56
N ASN A 46 1.56 18.00 7.29
CA ASN A 46 0.25 18.63 7.14
C ASN A 46 -0.20 18.85 5.69
N LEU A 47 0.31 18.07 4.72
CA LEU A 47 0.04 18.26 3.30
C LEU A 47 -1.46 18.44 2.95
N PRO A 48 -2.41 17.63 3.47
CA PRO A 48 -3.82 17.77 3.11
C PRO A 48 -4.44 19.10 3.52
N LEU A 49 -3.85 19.80 4.50
CA LEU A 49 -4.31 21.10 4.96
C LEU A 49 -3.51 22.27 4.38
N LYS A 50 -2.43 22.00 3.63
CA LYS A 50 -1.61 23.07 3.05
C LYS A 50 -2.41 23.86 2.03
N LYS A 51 -2.24 25.17 2.10
CA LYS A 51 -2.83 26.13 1.17
C LYS A 51 -1.77 26.80 0.31
N ASP A 52 -2.16 27.24 -0.87
CA ASP A 52 -1.37 28.13 -1.72
C ASP A 52 -1.47 29.59 -1.22
N ARG A 53 -0.92 30.53 -2.01
CA ARG A 53 -0.92 31.97 -1.66
C ARG A 53 -2.32 32.58 -1.73
N ASP A 54 -3.21 31.97 -2.50
CA ASP A 54 -4.58 32.43 -2.71
C ASP A 54 -5.55 31.81 -1.69
N GLY A 55 -5.04 31.00 -0.75
CA GLY A 55 -5.83 30.37 0.31
C GLY A 55 -6.55 29.09 -0.11
N ASN A 56 -6.31 28.60 -1.33
CA ASN A 56 -6.88 27.33 -1.81
C ASN A 56 -6.06 26.15 -1.31
N PHE A 57 -6.71 25.02 -1.03
CA PHE A 57 -5.98 23.80 -0.70
C PHE A 57 -5.12 23.36 -1.88
N LYS A 58 -3.86 22.98 -1.59
CA LYS A 58 -2.94 22.48 -2.60
C LYS A 58 -3.39 21.14 -3.20
N ILE A 59 -4.02 20.31 -2.36
CA ILE A 59 -4.70 19.09 -2.79
C ILE A 59 -6.14 19.45 -3.07
N LYS A 60 -6.55 19.31 -4.32
CA LYS A 60 -7.87 19.73 -4.80
C LYS A 60 -8.94 18.73 -4.37
N SER A 61 -10.16 19.20 -4.22
CA SER A 61 -11.33 18.34 -4.00
C SER A 61 -11.48 17.35 -5.15
N GLY A 62 -11.77 16.10 -4.83
CA GLY A 62 -11.85 14.97 -5.76
C GLY A 62 -10.53 14.26 -6.03
N GLU A 63 -9.39 14.77 -5.53
CA GLU A 63 -8.10 14.07 -5.66
C GLU A 63 -7.99 12.89 -4.68
N SER A 64 -7.05 11.99 -4.99
CA SER A 64 -6.72 10.84 -4.16
C SER A 64 -5.27 10.92 -3.70
N LEU A 65 -5.01 10.54 -2.45
CA LEU A 65 -3.69 10.48 -1.85
C LEU A 65 -3.37 9.06 -1.40
N ARG A 66 -2.28 8.50 -1.92
CA ARG A 66 -1.61 7.30 -1.40
C ARG A 66 -0.79 7.70 -0.17
N VAL A 67 -1.14 7.14 0.98
CA VAL A 67 -0.56 7.56 2.26
C VAL A 67 0.52 6.58 2.73
N CYS A 68 1.63 7.12 3.24
CA CYS A 68 2.76 6.35 3.77
C CYS A 68 3.45 5.43 2.75
N MET A 69 3.63 5.88 1.51
CA MET A 69 4.40 5.12 0.52
C MET A 69 5.85 4.86 0.98
N THR A 70 6.45 5.76 1.76
CA THR A 70 7.81 5.56 2.34
C THR A 70 7.81 5.13 3.81
N SER A 71 6.71 4.55 4.28
CA SER A 71 6.56 4.00 5.62
C SER A 71 5.41 2.98 5.66
N ASP A 72 4.74 2.82 6.79
CA ASP A 72 3.49 2.09 6.97
C ASP A 72 2.59 2.92 7.89
N PHE A 73 1.30 3.01 7.58
CA PHE A 73 0.37 3.85 8.36
C PHE A 73 0.12 3.30 9.77
N PHE A 74 0.20 1.98 9.93
CA PHE A 74 -0.07 1.26 11.17
C PHE A 74 1.22 0.82 11.87
N LEU A 75 2.34 1.50 11.58
CA LEU A 75 3.59 1.36 12.32
C LEU A 75 3.43 1.87 13.74
N GLU A 76 3.87 1.10 14.72
CA GLU A 76 3.75 1.38 16.16
C GLU A 76 4.48 2.68 16.54
N GLU A 77 5.67 2.93 16.01
CA GLU A 77 6.40 4.17 16.26
C GLU A 77 5.69 5.44 15.75
N ALA A 78 4.67 5.29 14.89
CA ALA A 78 3.85 6.41 14.43
C ALA A 78 2.65 6.72 15.35
N ASP A 79 2.40 5.94 16.41
CA ASP A 79 1.28 6.13 17.35
C ASP A 79 1.20 7.56 17.87
N ALA A 80 2.36 8.13 18.23
CA ALA A 80 2.47 9.49 18.76
C ALA A 80 2.02 10.60 17.78
N TRP A 81 1.86 10.29 16.49
CA TRP A 81 1.51 11.26 15.44
C TRP A 81 0.20 10.92 14.71
N ARG A 82 -0.30 9.70 14.85
CA ARG A 82 -1.40 9.19 14.02
C ARG A 82 -2.71 9.93 14.26
N ASP A 83 -3.00 10.32 15.50
CA ASP A 83 -4.23 11.04 15.82
C ASP A 83 -4.33 12.40 15.10
N GLU A 84 -3.21 13.13 15.00
CA GLU A 84 -3.15 14.36 14.20
C GLU A 84 -3.42 14.07 12.71
N VAL A 85 -2.92 12.95 12.20
CA VAL A 85 -3.12 12.54 10.80
C VAL A 85 -4.56 12.12 10.53
N TRP A 86 -5.18 11.35 11.44
CA TRP A 86 -6.62 11.05 11.37
C TRP A 86 -7.48 12.32 11.42
N HIS A 87 -7.11 13.29 12.25
CA HIS A 87 -7.77 14.59 12.30
C HIS A 87 -7.72 15.30 10.93
N MET A 88 -6.56 15.30 10.26
CA MET A 88 -6.41 15.90 8.93
C MET A 88 -7.22 15.16 7.85
N ILE A 89 -7.25 13.83 7.88
CA ILE A 89 -8.08 13.00 6.99
C ILE A 89 -9.57 13.36 7.16
N ARG A 90 -10.03 13.49 8.41
CA ARG A 90 -11.41 13.84 8.73
C ARG A 90 -11.80 15.25 8.24
N LEU A 91 -10.86 16.20 8.27
CA LEU A 91 -11.09 17.57 7.80
C LEU A 91 -11.14 17.68 6.27
N ARG A 92 -10.75 16.63 5.54
CA ARG A 92 -10.74 16.58 4.07
C ARG A 92 -11.62 15.44 3.54
N PRO A 93 -12.95 15.46 3.82
CA PRO A 93 -13.87 14.44 3.29
C PRO A 93 -13.97 14.49 1.76
N ASP A 94 -13.52 15.57 1.14
CA ASP A 94 -13.46 15.80 -0.30
C ASP A 94 -12.23 15.18 -0.98
N VAL A 95 -11.30 14.58 -0.23
CA VAL A 95 -10.10 13.89 -0.74
C VAL A 95 -10.15 12.44 -0.31
N HIS A 96 -9.88 11.52 -1.23
CA HIS A 96 -9.82 10.10 -0.92
C HIS A 96 -8.42 9.70 -0.45
N PHE A 97 -8.32 9.02 0.69
CA PHE A 97 -7.06 8.58 1.29
C PHE A 97 -6.93 7.07 1.15
N TRP A 98 -5.94 6.65 0.38
CA TRP A 98 -5.63 5.24 0.13
C TRP A 98 -4.50 4.80 1.06
N LEU A 99 -4.84 3.99 2.07
CA LEU A 99 -3.91 3.45 3.05
C LEU A 99 -3.49 2.04 2.63
N LEU A 100 -2.20 1.73 2.74
CA LEU A 100 -1.66 0.40 2.51
C LEU A 100 -0.79 -0.03 3.68
N THR A 101 -0.92 -1.29 4.10
CA THR A 101 -0.14 -1.82 5.23
C THR A 101 0.19 -3.30 5.11
N LYS A 102 1.30 -3.69 5.74
CA LYS A 102 1.61 -5.11 6.02
C LYS A 102 1.20 -5.52 7.44
N ARG A 103 0.80 -4.57 8.28
CA ARG A 103 0.52 -4.74 9.72
C ARG A 103 -0.98 -4.83 9.98
N ALA A 104 -1.65 -5.77 9.31
CA ALA A 104 -3.11 -5.91 9.42
C ALA A 104 -3.58 -6.05 10.88
N HIS A 105 -2.79 -6.74 11.71
CA HIS A 105 -3.07 -6.95 13.13
C HIS A 105 -3.22 -5.66 13.95
N HIS A 106 -2.56 -4.57 13.55
CA HIS A 106 -2.56 -3.31 14.31
C HIS A 106 -3.64 -2.32 13.83
N ILE A 107 -4.37 -2.65 12.75
CA ILE A 107 -5.38 -1.75 12.17
C ILE A 107 -6.44 -1.39 13.21
N ARG A 108 -7.04 -2.39 13.87
CA ARG A 108 -8.19 -2.21 14.77
C ARG A 108 -7.91 -1.26 15.92
N GLU A 109 -6.72 -1.35 16.52
CA GLU A 109 -6.30 -0.53 17.66
C GLU A 109 -6.00 0.92 17.25
N CYS A 110 -5.68 1.14 15.97
CA CYS A 110 -5.36 2.45 15.42
C CYS A 110 -6.56 3.23 14.89
N LEU A 111 -7.77 2.65 14.88
CA LEU A 111 -8.94 3.32 14.32
C LEU A 111 -9.45 4.44 15.24
N PRO A 112 -9.87 5.60 14.69
CA PRO A 112 -10.47 6.67 15.49
C PRO A 112 -11.70 6.21 16.26
N SER A 113 -11.93 6.76 17.46
CA SER A 113 -13.12 6.42 18.26
C SER A 113 -14.46 6.73 17.54
N ASN A 114 -14.45 7.66 16.59
CA ASN A 114 -15.60 8.01 15.76
C ASN A 114 -15.60 7.29 14.38
N TRP A 115 -14.86 6.19 14.23
CA TRP A 115 -14.73 5.46 12.97
C TRP A 115 -16.03 4.78 12.52
N ARG A 116 -16.84 4.26 13.46
CA ARG A 116 -18.10 3.54 13.18
C ARG A 116 -17.90 2.38 12.19
N ASP A 117 -18.57 2.42 11.04
CA ASP A 117 -18.50 1.46 9.93
C ASP A 117 -17.45 1.83 8.86
N GLY A 118 -16.67 2.90 9.12
CA GLY A 118 -15.65 3.44 8.22
C GLY A 118 -16.01 4.78 7.61
N TRP A 119 -15.00 5.53 7.19
CA TRP A 119 -15.19 6.81 6.50
C TRP A 119 -15.21 6.61 4.97
N ASP A 120 -16.14 7.27 4.27
CA ASP A 120 -16.30 7.16 2.80
C ASP A 120 -15.05 7.62 2.03
N ASN A 121 -14.23 8.47 2.65
CA ASN A 121 -13.04 9.01 2.02
C ASN A 121 -11.75 8.24 2.38
N VAL A 122 -11.86 7.01 2.91
CA VAL A 122 -10.70 6.19 3.30
C VAL A 122 -10.81 4.76 2.77
N SER A 123 -9.78 4.32 2.05
CA SER A 123 -9.56 2.92 1.70
C SER A 123 -8.51 2.29 2.59
N ILE A 124 -8.81 1.12 3.15
CA ILE A 124 -7.84 0.31 3.89
C ILE A 124 -7.44 -0.88 3.02
N ASN A 125 -6.16 -0.94 2.68
CA ASN A 125 -5.61 -2.00 1.85
C ASN A 125 -4.53 -2.74 2.63
N VAL A 126 -4.48 -4.05 2.45
CA VAL A 126 -3.39 -4.87 3.00
C VAL A 126 -2.53 -5.45 1.90
N THR A 127 -1.24 -5.48 2.16
CA THR A 127 -0.30 -6.17 1.30
C THR A 127 -0.27 -7.67 1.63
N THR A 128 -0.29 -8.53 0.62
CA THR A 128 -0.21 -9.99 0.77
C THR A 128 0.76 -10.58 -0.25
N GLU A 129 2.03 -10.67 0.11
CA GLU A 129 3.11 -10.95 -0.86
C GLU A 129 3.17 -12.43 -1.32
N ASN A 130 2.56 -13.33 -0.56
CA ASN A 130 2.48 -14.77 -0.80
C ASN A 130 1.26 -15.37 -0.06
N GLN A 131 0.96 -16.65 -0.31
CA GLN A 131 -0.22 -17.32 0.27
C GLN A 131 -0.28 -17.27 1.79
N ARG A 132 0.86 -17.44 2.48
CA ARG A 132 0.92 -17.34 3.94
C ARG A 132 0.42 -15.97 4.43
N ARG A 133 0.81 -14.88 3.75
CA ARG A 133 0.37 -13.52 4.12
C ARG A 133 -1.08 -13.23 3.72
N VAL A 134 -1.60 -13.88 2.68
CA VAL A 134 -3.04 -13.87 2.36
C VAL A 134 -3.84 -14.42 3.54
N GLU A 135 -3.48 -15.62 4.01
CA GLU A 135 -4.15 -16.32 5.10
C GLU A 135 -4.03 -15.61 6.45
N GLU A 136 -2.91 -14.93 6.68
CA GLU A 136 -2.68 -14.15 7.88
C GLU A 136 -3.50 -12.84 7.91
N ARG A 137 -3.58 -12.11 6.78
CA ARG A 137 -3.98 -10.70 6.79
C ARG A 137 -5.38 -10.44 6.26
N LEU A 138 -5.86 -11.23 5.29
CA LEU A 138 -7.19 -11.01 4.72
C LEU A 138 -8.32 -11.30 5.71
N PRO A 139 -8.29 -12.35 6.54
CA PRO A 139 -9.31 -12.54 7.57
C PRO A 139 -9.43 -11.33 8.49
N ILE A 140 -8.29 -10.74 8.88
CA ILE A 140 -8.24 -9.54 9.71
C ILE A 140 -8.89 -8.36 8.96
N LEU A 141 -8.47 -8.08 7.72
CA LEU A 141 -9.03 -6.98 6.92
C LEU A 141 -10.55 -7.11 6.73
N LEU A 142 -11.06 -8.31 6.47
CA LEU A 142 -12.48 -8.55 6.28
C LEU A 142 -13.29 -8.25 7.56
N ASP A 143 -12.71 -8.48 8.74
CA ASP A 143 -13.33 -8.18 10.05
C ASP A 143 -13.22 -6.68 10.45
N ILE A 144 -12.36 -5.90 9.80
CA ILE A 144 -12.29 -4.44 10.02
C ILE A 144 -13.57 -3.77 9.48
N PRO A 145 -14.24 -2.90 10.26
CA PRO A 145 -15.38 -2.14 9.79
C PRO A 145 -14.91 -1.01 8.87
N ALA A 146 -14.66 -1.28 7.60
CA ALA A 146 -14.26 -0.29 6.61
C ALA A 146 -15.13 -0.41 5.36
N LYS A 147 -15.52 0.74 4.80
CA LYS A 147 -16.34 0.84 3.60
C LYS A 147 -15.59 0.38 2.34
N HIS A 148 -14.32 0.76 2.24
CA HIS A 148 -13.48 0.46 1.10
C HIS A 148 -12.29 -0.40 1.53
N LYS A 149 -12.21 -1.62 0.97
CA LYS A 149 -11.16 -2.59 1.24
C LYS A 149 -10.52 -3.06 -0.05
N GLY A 150 -9.21 -3.21 -0.03
CA GLY A 150 -8.47 -3.75 -1.17
C GLY A 150 -7.27 -4.58 -0.76
N VAL A 151 -6.71 -5.28 -1.72
CA VAL A 151 -5.53 -6.13 -1.51
C VAL A 151 -4.47 -5.77 -2.54
N MET A 152 -3.21 -5.71 -2.08
CA MET A 152 -2.06 -5.49 -2.94
C MET A 152 -1.07 -6.63 -2.80
N ILE A 153 -0.81 -7.34 -3.88
CA ILE A 153 0.20 -8.40 -3.94
C ILE A 153 1.50 -7.73 -4.42
N ALA A 154 2.23 -7.10 -3.50
CA ALA A 154 3.46 -6.37 -3.82
C ALA A 154 4.48 -6.32 -2.65
N PRO A 155 5.73 -6.78 -2.85
CA PRO A 155 6.18 -7.53 -4.02
C PRO A 155 5.44 -8.87 -4.12
N PHE A 156 5.14 -9.30 -5.34
CA PHE A 156 4.55 -10.61 -5.60
C PHE A 156 5.65 -11.68 -5.59
N ILE A 157 5.82 -12.37 -4.46
CA ILE A 157 6.97 -13.27 -4.20
C ILE A 157 6.60 -14.75 -4.07
N GLY A 158 5.35 -15.10 -4.31
CA GLY A 158 4.87 -16.48 -4.34
C GLY A 158 3.43 -16.54 -4.80
N GLU A 159 2.99 -17.67 -5.36
CA GLU A 159 1.61 -17.88 -5.81
C GLU A 159 0.60 -17.57 -4.69
N VAL A 160 -0.53 -16.96 -5.08
CA VAL A 160 -1.63 -16.63 -4.17
C VAL A 160 -2.97 -17.07 -4.74
N ASN A 161 -3.84 -17.52 -3.85
CA ASN A 161 -5.24 -17.81 -4.10
C ASN A 161 -6.11 -16.91 -3.22
N LEU A 162 -6.85 -16.03 -3.87
CA LEU A 162 -7.77 -15.06 -3.29
C LEU A 162 -9.24 -15.50 -3.41
N ASP A 163 -9.56 -16.63 -4.06
CA ASP A 163 -10.92 -16.99 -4.49
C ASP A 163 -11.95 -16.92 -3.36
N VAL A 164 -11.62 -17.50 -2.19
CA VAL A 164 -12.52 -17.49 -1.02
C VAL A 164 -12.70 -16.09 -0.41
N TYR A 165 -11.70 -15.23 -0.54
CA TYR A 165 -11.74 -13.86 -0.01
C TYR A 165 -12.48 -12.92 -0.96
N LEU A 166 -12.32 -13.10 -2.27
CA LEU A 166 -13.09 -12.37 -3.28
C LEU A 166 -14.57 -12.76 -3.23
N ALA A 167 -14.88 -14.04 -2.99
CA ALA A 167 -16.25 -14.53 -2.81
C ALA A 167 -17.00 -13.89 -1.63
N SER A 168 -16.30 -13.24 -0.70
CA SER A 168 -16.93 -12.47 0.38
C SER A 168 -17.68 -11.22 -0.10
N GLY A 169 -17.36 -10.73 -1.31
CA GLY A 169 -17.92 -9.49 -1.86
C GLY A 169 -17.46 -8.21 -1.18
N GLN A 170 -16.48 -8.28 -0.26
CA GLN A 170 -16.00 -7.12 0.50
C GLN A 170 -14.75 -6.45 -0.07
N LEU A 171 -14.03 -7.09 -1.00
CA LEU A 171 -12.82 -6.56 -1.60
C LEU A 171 -13.18 -5.84 -2.91
N GLU A 172 -12.92 -4.55 -2.97
CA GLU A 172 -13.28 -3.71 -4.13
C GLU A 172 -12.20 -3.71 -5.22
N THR A 173 -10.94 -3.97 -4.86
CA THR A 173 -9.81 -3.89 -5.79
C THR A 173 -8.70 -4.87 -5.44
N VAL A 174 -8.04 -5.39 -6.48
CA VAL A 174 -6.83 -6.20 -6.39
C VAL A 174 -5.72 -5.55 -7.20
N PHE A 175 -4.57 -5.35 -6.57
CA PHE A 175 -3.37 -4.82 -7.20
C PHE A 175 -2.24 -5.85 -7.18
N ALA A 176 -1.37 -5.85 -8.17
CA ALA A 176 -0.17 -6.67 -8.21
C ALA A 176 1.04 -5.89 -8.74
N ASP A 177 2.20 -6.07 -8.11
CA ASP A 177 3.48 -5.51 -8.58
C ASP A 177 4.65 -6.45 -8.24
N GLY A 178 5.61 -6.55 -9.15
CA GLY A 178 6.83 -7.32 -8.96
C GLY A 178 7.85 -6.61 -8.07
N GLU A 179 8.86 -7.35 -7.62
CA GLU A 179 9.92 -6.79 -6.80
C GLU A 179 10.90 -5.96 -7.64
N LYS A 180 11.25 -4.78 -7.13
CA LYS A 180 12.18 -3.82 -7.76
C LYS A 180 13.41 -3.66 -6.87
N TYR A 181 14.55 -3.34 -7.51
CA TYR A 181 15.83 -3.02 -6.87
C TYR A 181 16.52 -4.20 -6.14
N GLY A 182 17.86 -4.17 -6.10
CA GLY A 182 18.64 -5.19 -5.39
C GLY A 182 18.59 -6.57 -6.04
N SER A 183 18.74 -7.63 -5.23
CA SER A 183 18.66 -9.04 -5.64
C SER A 183 17.21 -9.48 -5.79
N THR A 184 16.51 -8.96 -6.80
CA THR A 184 15.06 -9.13 -6.94
C THR A 184 14.65 -10.57 -7.16
N ARG A 185 13.66 -11.02 -6.40
CA ARG A 185 13.02 -12.32 -6.60
C ARG A 185 12.20 -12.34 -7.90
N PRO A 186 12.18 -13.46 -8.64
CA PRO A 186 11.42 -13.56 -9.88
C PRO A 186 9.92 -13.50 -9.63
N LEU A 187 9.21 -12.75 -10.49
CA LEU A 187 7.76 -12.81 -10.60
C LEU A 187 7.37 -13.70 -11.79
N HIS A 188 6.54 -14.71 -11.56
CA HIS A 188 6.02 -15.58 -12.61
C HIS A 188 4.71 -15.04 -13.19
N TYR A 189 4.63 -14.97 -14.52
CA TYR A 189 3.43 -14.55 -15.25
C TYR A 189 2.20 -15.39 -14.88
N GLU A 190 2.38 -16.69 -14.67
CA GLU A 190 1.31 -17.63 -14.34
C GLU A 190 0.62 -17.27 -13.01
N TRP A 191 1.37 -16.74 -12.03
CA TRP A 191 0.80 -16.29 -10.77
C TRP A 191 -0.10 -15.06 -10.98
N VAL A 192 0.37 -14.08 -11.75
CA VAL A 192 -0.39 -12.87 -12.11
C VAL A 192 -1.66 -13.25 -12.87
N LYS A 193 -1.54 -14.14 -13.86
CA LYS A 193 -2.68 -14.62 -14.65
C LYS A 193 -3.73 -15.31 -13.79
N ARG A 194 -3.32 -16.17 -12.83
CA ARG A 194 -4.26 -16.85 -11.92
C ARG A 194 -5.02 -15.89 -11.04
N VAL A 195 -4.37 -14.84 -10.53
CA VAL A 195 -5.04 -13.79 -9.75
C VAL A 195 -6.03 -13.03 -10.62
N TYR A 196 -5.63 -12.65 -11.84
CA TYR A 196 -6.52 -12.00 -12.80
C TYR A 196 -7.77 -12.82 -13.08
N GLU A 197 -7.65 -14.13 -13.34
CA GLU A 197 -8.82 -14.99 -13.59
C GLU A 197 -9.74 -15.11 -12.37
N GLN A 198 -9.19 -15.12 -11.15
CA GLN A 198 -9.99 -15.08 -9.91
C GLN A 198 -10.73 -13.74 -9.77
N CYS A 199 -10.05 -12.62 -10.02
CA CYS A 199 -10.68 -11.30 -9.99
C CYS A 199 -11.81 -11.19 -11.02
N LYS A 200 -11.56 -11.67 -12.25
CA LYS A 200 -12.55 -11.74 -13.34
C LYS A 200 -13.75 -12.60 -12.97
N LYS A 201 -13.54 -13.75 -12.32
CA LYS A 201 -14.61 -14.64 -11.86
C LYS A 201 -15.58 -13.95 -10.88
N HIS A 202 -15.06 -13.07 -10.02
CA HIS A 202 -15.82 -12.38 -8.97
C HIS A 202 -16.16 -10.92 -9.32
N ASP A 203 -15.94 -10.49 -10.57
CA ASP A 203 -16.15 -9.11 -11.04
C ASP A 203 -15.43 -8.04 -10.19
N VAL A 204 -14.22 -8.36 -9.73
CA VAL A 204 -13.37 -7.44 -8.96
C VAL A 204 -12.32 -6.81 -9.88
N PRO A 205 -12.19 -5.47 -9.92
CA PRO A 205 -11.13 -4.79 -10.65
C PRO A 205 -9.72 -5.28 -10.28
N PHE A 206 -8.94 -5.64 -11.31
CA PHE A 206 -7.55 -6.05 -11.18
C PHE A 206 -6.63 -5.07 -11.90
N SER A 207 -5.58 -4.62 -11.22
CA SER A 207 -4.54 -3.74 -11.80
C SER A 207 -3.15 -4.32 -11.58
N PHE A 208 -2.42 -4.51 -12.69
CA PHE A 208 -1.03 -4.97 -12.67
C PHE A 208 -0.10 -3.78 -12.94
N PHE A 209 0.64 -3.35 -11.92
CA PHE A 209 1.45 -2.13 -11.98
C PHE A 209 2.83 -2.34 -12.59
N GLY A 210 3.38 -3.55 -12.50
CA GLY A 210 4.73 -3.79 -12.97
C GLY A 210 5.20 -5.21 -12.75
N THR A 211 6.15 -5.60 -13.57
CA THR A 211 6.77 -6.93 -13.57
C THR A 211 7.89 -7.06 -12.54
N GLY A 212 8.39 -5.95 -11.99
CA GLY A 212 9.66 -5.94 -11.28
C GLY A 212 10.85 -6.17 -12.22
N ASN A 213 12.04 -6.37 -11.65
CA ASN A 213 13.28 -6.52 -12.41
C ASN A 213 13.52 -7.91 -13.02
N VAL A 214 12.97 -8.97 -12.42
CA VAL A 214 13.10 -10.35 -12.91
C VAL A 214 11.70 -10.92 -13.11
N PHE A 215 11.37 -11.23 -14.35
CA PHE A 215 10.04 -11.70 -14.74
C PHE A 215 10.15 -12.98 -15.55
N ILE A 216 9.39 -14.01 -15.19
CA ILE A 216 9.41 -15.31 -15.87
C ILE A 216 8.08 -15.51 -16.58
N LYS A 217 8.13 -15.80 -17.88
CA LYS A 217 6.96 -16.10 -18.69
C LYS A 217 7.29 -17.20 -19.70
N ASP A 218 6.45 -18.24 -19.76
CA ASP A 218 6.61 -19.36 -20.69
C ASP A 218 8.03 -20.00 -20.61
N GLY A 219 8.57 -20.11 -19.40
CA GLY A 219 9.91 -20.66 -19.13
C GLY A 219 11.09 -19.74 -19.50
N THR A 220 10.82 -18.54 -20.02
CA THR A 220 11.86 -17.53 -20.34
C THR A 220 11.97 -16.51 -19.21
N GLU A 221 13.20 -16.26 -18.76
CA GLU A 221 13.51 -15.22 -17.77
C GLU A 221 13.87 -13.89 -18.48
N TYR A 222 13.18 -12.83 -18.07
CA TYR A 222 13.36 -11.48 -18.57
C TYR A 222 13.95 -10.59 -17.47
N HIS A 223 15.10 -9.99 -17.75
CA HIS A 223 15.69 -8.96 -16.90
C HIS A 223 15.28 -7.58 -17.39
N ILE A 224 14.42 -6.93 -16.63
CA ILE A 224 13.80 -5.67 -17.04
C ILE A 224 14.60 -4.52 -16.45
N CYS A 225 15.12 -3.68 -17.36
CA CYS A 225 15.95 -2.54 -17.01
C CYS A 225 15.17 -1.56 -16.13
N LYS A 226 15.88 -0.93 -15.19
CA LYS A 226 15.38 0.10 -14.27
C LYS A 226 14.68 1.25 -15.00
N ALA A 227 15.11 1.58 -16.23
CA ALA A 227 14.51 2.63 -17.06
C ALA A 227 13.05 2.32 -17.49
N TYR A 228 12.63 1.06 -17.47
CA TYR A 228 11.27 0.62 -17.81
C TYR A 228 10.42 0.34 -16.57
N GLN A 229 10.94 0.61 -15.37
CA GLN A 229 10.23 0.44 -14.11
C GLN A 229 9.65 1.79 -13.67
N HIS A 230 8.32 1.91 -13.66
CA HIS A 230 7.63 3.06 -13.06
C HIS A 230 7.44 2.83 -11.55
N VAL A 231 7.50 3.92 -10.77
CA VAL A 231 7.24 3.95 -9.31
C VAL A 231 5.94 4.68 -9.05
#